data_AF-A0A368K2D7-F1
#
_entry.id   AF-A0A368K2D7-F1
#
_cell.length_a   1.000
_cell.length_b   1.000
_cell.length_c   1.000
_cell.angle_alpha   90.00
_cell.angle_beta   90.00
_cell.angle_gamma   90.00
#
_symmetry.space_group_name_H-M   'P 1'
#
loop_
_entity.id
_entity.type
_entity.pdbx_description
1 polymer ?
#
loop_
_entity_poly.entity_id
_entity_poly.type
_entity_poly.pdbx_seq_one_letter_code
_entity_poly.pdbx_strand_id
1 'polypeptide(L)' 'MLTFTIFLEPVMVRTASIGIRVEPVVKEALERAAKADRRSVAGYLEKLILDDLEAKGFLAQGAPE' A
#
# COMPACT_ATOMS: atom_id res chain seq x y z
N MET A 1 -14.96 -39.84 -15.98
CA MET A 1 -15.06 -39.39 -14.59
C MET A 1 -14.19 -38.14 -14.46
N LEU A 2 -14.82 -36.97 -14.52
CA LEU A 2 -14.17 -35.67 -14.56
C LEU A 2 -13.87 -35.22 -13.13
N THR A 3 -12.59 -35.06 -12.79
CA THR A 3 -12.19 -34.31 -11.59
C THR A 3 -11.39 -33.10 -12.06
N PHE A 4 -12.11 -32.06 -12.44
CA PHE A 4 -11.57 -30.73 -12.69
C PHE A 4 -11.04 -30.19 -11.35
N THR A 5 -9.73 -30.32 -11.11
CA THR A 5 -9.06 -29.54 -10.08
C THR A 5 -9.00 -28.10 -10.59
N ILE A 6 -9.98 -27.28 -10.20
CA ILE A 6 -9.91 -25.83 -10.33
C ILE A 6 -8.82 -25.38 -9.35
N PHE A 7 -7.61 -25.22 -9.86
CA PHE A 7 -6.56 -24.46 -9.21
C PHE A 7 -7.00 -23.00 -9.24
N LEU A 8 -7.54 -22.54 -8.12
CA LEU A 8 -7.87 -21.15 -7.89
C LEU A 8 -6.55 -20.37 -7.95
N GLU A 9 -6.23 -19.78 -9.10
CA GLU A 9 -5.12 -18.82 -9.22
C GLU A 9 -5.32 -17.77 -8.13
N PRO A 10 -4.38 -17.59 -7.18
CA PRO A 10 -4.50 -16.50 -6.24
C PRO A 10 -4.47 -15.20 -7.04
N VAL A 11 -5.55 -14.42 -6.94
CA VAL A 11 -5.59 -13.04 -7.43
C VAL A 11 -4.48 -12.29 -6.67
N MET A 12 -3.30 -12.23 -7.29
CA MET A 12 -2.26 -11.33 -6.86
C MET A 12 -2.68 -9.97 -7.43
N VAL A 13 -3.35 -9.17 -6.58
CA VAL A 13 -3.31 -7.72 -6.73
C VAL A 13 -1.82 -7.39 -6.86
N ARG A 14 -1.38 -7.00 -8.06
CA ARG A 14 0.03 -6.75 -8.38
C ARG A 14 0.46 -5.46 -7.70
N THR A 15 0.54 -5.47 -6.38
CA THR A 15 1.01 -4.33 -5.60
C THR A 15 2.51 -4.22 -5.83
N ALA A 16 2.96 -3.15 -6.45
CA ALA A 16 4.39 -2.89 -6.63
C ALA A 16 5.03 -2.71 -5.25
N SER A 17 5.99 -3.58 -4.89
CA SER A 17 6.73 -3.46 -3.64
C SER A 17 7.67 -2.26 -3.70
N ILE A 18 7.43 -1.24 -2.88
CA ILE A 18 8.31 -0.07 -2.75
C ILE A 18 9.25 -0.30 -1.56
N GLY A 19 10.55 -0.45 -1.84
CA GLY A 19 11.58 -0.51 -0.80
C GLY A 19 12.12 0.88 -0.48
N ILE A 20 11.81 1.40 0.71
CA ILE A 20 12.27 2.73 1.15
C ILE A 20 13.35 2.57 2.23
N ARG A 21 14.47 3.29 2.06
CA ARG A 21 15.47 3.48 3.11
C ARG A 21 15.20 4.81 3.79
N VAL A 22 14.94 4.76 5.08
CA VAL A 22 14.75 5.95 5.92
C VAL A 22 15.71 5.90 7.09
N GLU A 23 16.04 7.07 7.63
CA GLU A 23 16.79 7.14 8.87
C GLU A 23 16.01 6.50 10.03
N PRO A 24 16.70 5.97 11.05
CA PRO A 24 16.06 5.32 12.20
C PRO A 24 15.06 6.23 12.92
N VAL A 25 15.39 7.51 13.06
CA VAL A 25 14.54 8.53 13.70
C VAL A 25 13.23 8.70 12.96
N VAL A 26 13.27 8.67 11.62
CA VAL A 26 12.08 8.78 10.76
C VAL A 26 11.22 7.53 10.89
N LYS A 27 11.84 6.34 10.93
CA LYS A 27 11.13 5.07 11.14
C LYS A 27 10.37 5.06 12.47
N GLU A 28 11.02 5.48 13.56
CA GLU A 28 10.36 5.54 14.88
C GLU A 28 9.20 6.52 14.90
N ALA A 29 9.36 7.70 14.28
CA ALA A 29 8.29 8.67 14.15
C ALA A 29 7.10 8.10 13.35
N LEU A 30 7.39 7.39 12.26
CA LEU A 30 6.40 6.74 11.40
C LEU A 30 5.65 5.62 12.13
N GLU A 31 6.35 4.80 12.92
CA GLU A 31 5.74 3.75 13.75
C GLU A 31 4.78 4.33 14.79
N ARG A 32 5.16 5.45 15.44
CA ARG A 32 4.28 6.16 16.38
C ARG A 32 3.04 6.73 15.68
N ALA A 33 3.22 7.36 14.51
CA ALA A 33 2.13 7.93 13.73
C ALA A 33 1.16 6.84 13.24
N ALA A 34 1.68 5.74 12.72
CA ALA A 34 0.88 4.58 12.28
C ALA A 34 0.09 3.96 13.45
N LYS A 35 0.72 3.83 14.62
CA LYS A 35 0.04 3.34 15.83
C LYS A 35 -1.08 4.27 16.28
N ALA A 36 -0.91 5.59 16.16
CA ALA A 36 -1.94 6.57 16.47
C ALA A 36 -3.14 6.48 15.51
N ASP A 37 -2.90 6.22 14.21
CA ASP A 37 -3.94 6.02 13.18
C ASP A 37 -4.53 4.58 13.20
N ARG A 38 -4.11 3.74 14.15
CA ARG A 38 -4.49 2.30 14.28
C ARG A 38 -4.26 1.49 12.99
N ARG A 39 -3.24 1.84 12.21
CA ARG A 39 -2.87 1.17 10.95
C ARG A 39 -1.48 0.56 11.05
N SER A 40 -1.18 -0.40 10.18
CA SER A 40 0.19 -0.85 9.97
C SER A 40 1.00 0.29 9.36
N VAL A 41 2.33 0.28 9.56
CA VAL A 41 3.24 1.26 8.96
C VAL A 41 3.07 1.31 7.44
N ALA A 42 2.91 0.15 6.79
CA ALA A 42 2.68 0.07 5.36
C ALA A 42 1.39 0.78 4.93
N GLY A 43 0.26 0.52 5.60
CA GLY A 43 -1.01 1.16 5.25
C GLY A 43 -1.08 2.65 5.61
N TYR A 44 -0.32 3.08 6.61
CA TYR A 44 -0.16 4.51 6.91
C TYR A 44 0.66 5.21 5.83
N LEU A 45 1.74 4.57 5.37
CA LEU A 45 2.58 5.08 4.32
C LEU A 45 1.85 5.15 2.97
N GLU A 46 1.05 4.13 2.66
CA GLU A 46 0.19 4.11 1.47
C GLU A 46 -0.77 5.31 1.46
N LYS A 47 -1.47 5.54 2.58
CA LYS A 47 -2.32 6.73 2.74
C LYS A 47 -1.54 8.03 2.56
N LEU A 48 -0.37 8.16 3.20
CA LEU A 48 0.45 9.37 3.08
C LEU A 48 0.89 9.63 1.63
N ILE A 49 1.25 8.57 0.89
CA ILE A 49 1.62 8.65 -0.53
C ILE A 49 0.42 9.05 -1.37
N LEU A 50 -0.75 8.42 -1.16
CA LEU A 50 -1.97 8.75 -1.88
C LEU A 50 -2.37 10.21 -1.62
N ASP A 51 -2.44 10.63 -0.36
CA ASP A 51 -2.80 12.00 0.04
C ASP A 51 -1.83 13.04 -0.60
N ASP A 52 -0.52 12.77 -0.60
CA ASP A 52 0.48 13.67 -1.20
C ASP A 52 0.39 13.73 -2.73
N LEU A 53 0.18 12.58 -3.39
CA LEU A 53 0.04 12.50 -4.85
C LEU A 53 -1.28 13.11 -5.33
N GLU A 54 -2.38 12.92 -4.59
CA GLU A 54 -3.66 13.58 -4.85
C GLU A 54 -3.53 15.10 -4.66
N ALA A 55 -2.91 15.56 -3.57
CA ALA A 55 -2.69 16.98 -3.32
C ALA A 55 -1.85 17.66 -4.41
N LYS A 56 -0.91 16.92 -5.01
CA LYS A 56 -0.07 17.39 -6.13
C LYS A 56 -0.72 17.19 -7.50
N GLY A 57 -1.89 16.56 -7.56
CA GLY A 57 -2.61 16.28 -8.82
C GLY A 57 -1.97 15.18 -9.68
N PHE A 58 -1.08 14.37 -9.12
CA PHE A 58 -0.49 13.21 -9.80
C PHE A 58 -1.41 11.99 -9.84
N LEU A 59 -2.38 11.93 -8.93
CA LEU A 59 -3.48 10.98 -8.98
C LEU A 59 -4.76 11.73 -9.34
N ALA A 60 -5.22 11.57 -10.58
CA ALA A 60 -6.60 11.89 -10.92
C ALA A 60 -7.48 10.86 -10.19
N GLN A 61 -8.46 11.31 -9.40
CA GLN A 61 -9.47 10.43 -8.80
C GLN A 61 -10.12 9.62 -9.93
N GLY A 62 -9.79 8.33 -10.02
CA GLY A 62 -10.19 7.45 -11.10
C GLY A 62 -9.13 7.36 -12.21
N ALA A 63 -8.18 6.45 -12.03
CA ALA A 63 -7.51 5.87 -13.19
C ALA A 63 -8.59 5.11 -13.99
N PRO A 64 -8.84 5.47 -15.27
CA PRO A 64 -9.73 4.71 -16.12
C PRO A 64 -9.08 3.36 -16.43
N GLU A 65 -9.71 2.30 -15.96
CA GLU A 65 -9.58 0.96 -16.55
C GLU A 65 -10.37 0.88 -17.85
#